data_AF-A0A4U9CTH4-F1
#
_entry.id   AF-A0A4U9CTH4-F1
#
_cell.length_a   1.000
_cell.length_b   1.000
_cell.length_c   1.000
_cell.angle_alpha   90.00
_cell.angle_beta   90.00
_cell.angle_gamma   90.00
#
_symmetry.space_group_name_H-M   'P 1'
#
loop_
_entity.id
_entity.type
_entity.pdbx_description
1 polymer ?
#
loop_
_entity_poly.entity_id
_entity_poly.type
_entity_poly.pdbx_seq_one_letter_code
_entity_poly.pdbx_strand_id
1 'polypeptide(L)'
;MKKVICALGMVFASVSAVQATTYPLTLENCGYKETFSQSPERVVALGQNTVEILLLLGLQDKVVASAFWPTKVLPQLAAQNAKIKTLTVEIPTLESVLAQNPDFVPAQSPLLLGPESKVAKRQDLLTLV
;
A
#
# COMPACT_ATOMS: atom_id res chain seq x y z
N MET A 1 -50.51 10.44 42.13
CA MET A 1 -50.52 9.67 40.87
C MET A 1 -49.37 10.15 39.99
N LYS A 2 -48.47 9.22 39.65
CA LYS A 2 -47.41 9.22 38.60
C LYS A 2 -46.39 10.38 38.58
N LYS A 3 -45.26 10.15 39.26
CA LYS A 3 -43.96 10.80 39.01
C LYS A 3 -43.33 10.15 37.77
N VAL A 4 -43.12 10.90 36.71
CA VAL A 4 -42.37 10.42 35.53
C VAL A 4 -40.90 10.80 35.74
N ILE A 5 -40.09 9.80 36.06
CA ILE A 5 -38.63 9.92 36.11
C ILE A 5 -38.13 9.70 34.68
N CYS A 6 -37.73 10.77 34.00
CA CYS A 6 -36.93 10.67 32.77
C CYS A 6 -35.52 10.22 33.16
N ALA A 7 -35.26 8.92 33.07
CA ALA A 7 -33.90 8.40 33.08
C ALA A 7 -33.22 8.79 31.76
N LEU A 8 -32.42 9.87 31.81
CA LEU A 8 -31.54 10.26 30.71
C LEU A 8 -30.38 9.25 30.65
N GLY A 9 -30.61 8.12 29.99
CA GLY A 9 -29.55 7.18 29.68
C GLY A 9 -28.55 7.83 28.73
N MET A 10 -27.39 8.25 29.23
CA MET A 10 -26.24 8.57 28.39
C MET A 10 -25.78 7.30 27.70
N VAL A 11 -26.28 7.08 26.49
CA VAL A 11 -25.66 6.16 25.54
C VAL A 11 -24.32 6.79 25.16
N PHE A 12 -23.24 6.37 25.83
CA PHE A 12 -21.89 6.60 25.34
C PHE A 12 -21.71 5.75 24.08
N ALA A 13 -22.09 6.31 22.94
CA ALA A 13 -21.68 5.79 21.64
C ALA A 13 -20.17 5.98 21.55
N SER A 14 -19.42 4.88 21.64
CA SER A 14 -17.99 4.84 21.35
C SER A 14 -17.80 5.21 19.88
N VAL A 15 -17.66 6.49 19.59
CA VAL A 15 -17.19 6.93 18.27
C VAL A 15 -15.72 6.51 18.21
N SER A 16 -15.45 5.39 17.54
CA SER A 16 -14.09 5.06 17.12
C SER A 16 -13.62 6.22 16.23
N ALA A 17 -12.84 7.12 16.80
CA ALA A 17 -12.21 8.17 16.03
C ALA A 17 -11.28 7.50 15.01
N VAL A 18 -11.58 7.66 13.72
CA VAL A 18 -10.63 7.34 12.65
C VAL A 18 -9.45 8.27 12.86
N GLN A 19 -8.36 7.76 13.43
CA GLN A 19 -7.13 8.53 13.55
C GLN A 19 -6.43 8.53 12.20
N ALA A 20 -6.25 9.73 11.64
CA ALA A 20 -5.32 9.92 10.54
C ALA A 20 -3.90 9.56 10.98
N THR A 21 -3.11 9.01 10.07
CA THR A 21 -1.69 8.78 10.29
C THR A 21 -0.98 10.12 10.50
N THR A 22 -0.20 10.24 11.57
CA THR A 22 0.68 11.38 11.81
C THR A 22 2.01 11.17 11.10
N TYR A 23 2.48 12.19 10.39
CA TYR A 23 3.76 12.20 9.69
C TYR A 23 4.74 13.22 10.31
N PRO A 24 6.07 13.03 10.19
CA PRO A 24 6.73 11.90 9.52
C PRO A 24 6.55 10.58 10.29
N LEU A 25 6.25 9.51 9.55
CA LEU A 25 6.08 8.16 10.11
C LEU A 25 7.32 7.35 9.78
N THR A 26 7.99 6.83 10.81
CA THR A 26 9.13 5.92 10.63
C THR A 26 8.71 4.50 10.98
N LEU A 27 8.92 3.57 10.05
CA LEU A 27 8.64 2.15 10.21
C LEU A 27 9.94 1.35 10.08
N GLU A 28 10.05 0.29 10.86
CA GLU A 28 11.07 -0.72 10.63
C GLU A 28 10.55 -1.74 9.62
N ASN A 29 11.29 -1.94 8.54
CA ASN A 29 10.95 -2.87 7.49
C ASN A 29 12.19 -3.66 7.08
N CYS A 30 12.22 -4.95 7.45
CA CYS A 30 13.35 -5.85 7.18
C CYS A 30 14.70 -5.33 7.72
N GLY A 31 14.69 -4.67 8.89
CA GLY A 31 15.89 -4.09 9.51
C GLY A 31 16.30 -2.71 8.97
N TYR A 32 15.58 -2.17 7.98
CA TYR A 32 15.74 -0.80 7.52
C TYR A 32 14.72 0.12 8.19
N LYS A 33 15.11 1.36 8.49
CA LYS A 33 14.19 2.40 8.94
C LYS A 33 13.73 3.20 7.73
N GLU A 34 12.46 3.07 7.39
CA GLU A 34 11.84 3.81 6.30
C GLU A 34 11.01 4.94 6.89
N THR A 35 11.29 6.18 6.47
CA THR A 35 10.57 7.36 6.94
C THR A 35 9.72 7.92 5.81
N PHE A 36 8.41 7.98 6.04
CA PHE A 36 7.42 8.57 5.16
C PHE A 36 7.11 9.99 5.64
N SER A 37 7.26 10.99 4.78
CA SER A 37 6.89 12.38 5.08
C SER A 37 5.40 12.66 4.89
N GLN A 38 4.74 11.84 4.06
CA GLN A 38 3.31 11.88 3.75
C GLN A 38 2.82 10.50 3.30
N SER A 39 1.52 10.38 3.03
CA SER A 39 0.97 9.17 2.39
C SER A 39 1.49 9.05 0.96
N PRO A 40 1.92 7.86 0.50
CA PRO A 40 2.31 7.66 -0.89
C PRO A 40 1.18 7.94 -1.87
N GLU A 41 1.50 8.62 -2.96
CA GLU A 41 0.56 9.07 -4.00
C GLU A 41 0.74 8.30 -5.31
N ARG A 42 1.93 7.74 -5.57
CA ARG A 42 2.30 7.08 -6.83
C ARG A 42 3.03 5.77 -6.57
N VAL A 43 2.25 4.72 -6.38
CA VAL A 43 2.74 3.39 -5.99
C VAL A 43 2.99 2.50 -7.20
N VAL A 44 4.20 1.92 -7.30
CA VAL A 44 4.46 0.75 -8.15
C VAL A 44 4.56 -0.47 -7.25
N ALA A 45 3.53 -1.31 -7.25
CA ALA A 45 3.44 -2.46 -6.36
C ALA A 45 4.09 -3.71 -6.98
N LEU A 46 5.12 -4.25 -6.30
CA LEU A 46 5.86 -5.42 -6.76
C LEU A 46 5.37 -6.68 -6.04
N GLY A 47 4.52 -7.43 -6.72
CA GLY A 47 4.01 -8.72 -6.28
C GLY A 47 2.52 -8.76 -5.99
N GLN A 48 1.88 -9.85 -6.39
CA GLN A 48 0.44 -10.09 -6.26
C GLN A 48 -0.10 -9.75 -4.87
N ASN A 49 0.52 -10.22 -3.79
CA ASN A 49 -0.02 -9.98 -2.45
C ASN A 49 -0.04 -8.48 -2.09
N THR A 50 0.94 -7.73 -2.58
CA THR A 50 1.13 -6.31 -2.29
C THR A 50 0.05 -5.52 -3.01
N VAL A 51 -0.23 -5.86 -4.26
CA VAL A 51 -1.32 -5.26 -5.03
C VAL A 51 -2.66 -5.56 -4.38
N GLU A 52 -2.94 -6.83 -4.05
CA GLU A 52 -4.23 -7.23 -3.49
C GLU A 52 -4.51 -6.60 -2.11
N ILE A 53 -3.48 -6.42 -1.26
CA ILE A 53 -3.61 -5.66 0.00
C ILE A 53 -4.00 -4.21 -0.28
N LEU A 54 -3.34 -3.53 -1.21
CA LEU A 54 -3.66 -2.14 -1.54
C LEU A 54 -5.10 -2.00 -2.09
N LEU A 55 -5.53 -2.96 -2.92
CA LEU A 55 -6.90 -3.00 -3.43
C LEU A 55 -7.94 -3.23 -2.32
N LEU A 56 -7.68 -4.16 -1.39
CA LEU A 56 -8.56 -4.42 -0.25
C LEU A 56 -8.69 -3.23 0.70
N LEU A 57 -7.64 -2.41 0.81
CA LEU A 57 -7.64 -1.16 1.57
C LEU A 57 -8.33 0.00 0.83
N GLY A 58 -8.79 -0.20 -0.42
CA GLY A 58 -9.41 0.84 -1.23
C GLY A 58 -8.41 1.85 -1.79
N LEU A 59 -7.12 1.49 -1.88
CA LEU A 59 -6.03 2.36 -2.32
C LEU A 59 -5.69 2.22 -3.81
N GLN A 60 -6.59 1.64 -4.62
CA GLN A 60 -6.35 1.41 -6.05
C GLN A 60 -5.94 2.67 -6.82
N ASP A 61 -6.45 3.84 -6.43
CA ASP A 61 -6.17 5.11 -7.12
C ASP A 61 -4.73 5.60 -6.91
N LYS A 62 -4.02 5.05 -5.93
CA LYS A 62 -2.60 5.32 -5.68
C LYS A 62 -1.68 4.40 -6.50
N VAL A 63 -2.18 3.28 -7.01
CA VAL A 63 -1.37 2.25 -7.68
C VAL A 63 -1.29 2.55 -9.17
N VAL A 64 -0.17 3.15 -9.60
CA VAL A 64 0.03 3.53 -11.01
C VAL A 64 0.45 2.34 -11.87
N ALA A 65 1.13 1.35 -11.29
CA ALA A 65 1.46 0.11 -11.96
C ALA A 65 1.71 -1.05 -10.99
N SER A 66 1.67 -2.28 -11.52
CA SER A 66 2.02 -3.50 -10.80
C SER A 66 2.92 -4.41 -11.61
N ALA A 67 3.64 -5.30 -10.94
CA ALA A 67 4.43 -6.36 -11.56
C ALA A 67 4.43 -7.62 -10.69
N PHE A 68 4.93 -8.73 -11.25
CA PHE A 68 5.09 -10.03 -10.58
C PHE A 68 3.76 -10.67 -10.13
N TRP A 69 3.15 -11.43 -11.04
CA TRP A 69 1.85 -12.10 -10.86
C TRP A 69 1.99 -13.60 -11.07
N PRO A 70 2.30 -14.37 -10.01
CA PRO A 70 2.42 -15.83 -10.11
C PRO A 70 1.08 -16.52 -10.39
N THR A 71 -0.05 -15.88 -10.05
CA THR A 71 -1.39 -16.41 -10.31
C THR A 71 -2.35 -15.30 -10.74
N LYS A 72 -3.60 -15.66 -11.05
CA LYS A 72 -4.65 -14.69 -11.32
C LYS A 72 -5.00 -13.93 -10.04
N VAL A 73 -5.31 -12.65 -10.20
CA VAL A 73 -5.87 -11.81 -9.13
C VAL A 73 -7.14 -12.45 -8.55
N LEU A 74 -7.37 -12.25 -7.25
CA LEU A 74 -8.60 -12.64 -6.58
C LEU A 74 -9.85 -12.15 -7.35
N PRO A 75 -10.86 -13.01 -7.60
CA PRO A 75 -12.02 -12.65 -8.43
C PRO A 75 -12.73 -11.36 -8.01
N GLN A 76 -12.87 -11.12 -6.71
CA GLN A 76 -13.53 -9.93 -6.16
C GLN A 76 -12.73 -8.63 -6.38
N LEU A 77 -11.43 -8.72 -6.67
CA LEU A 77 -10.55 -7.58 -6.93
C LEU A 77 -10.31 -7.34 -8.42
N ALA A 78 -10.76 -8.25 -9.29
CA ALA A 78 -10.47 -8.23 -10.73
C ALA A 78 -10.87 -6.90 -11.40
N ALA A 79 -12.03 -6.36 -11.05
CA ALA A 79 -12.52 -5.10 -11.62
C ALA A 79 -11.67 -3.87 -11.21
N GLN A 80 -11.13 -3.87 -9.99
CA GLN A 80 -10.23 -2.81 -9.53
C GLN A 80 -8.85 -2.98 -10.16
N ASN A 81 -8.31 -4.21 -10.16
CA ASN A 81 -7.01 -4.53 -10.72
C ASN A 81 -6.93 -4.26 -12.23
N ALA A 82 -8.02 -4.45 -12.98
CA ALA A 82 -8.07 -4.16 -14.41
C ALA A 82 -7.78 -2.70 -14.78
N LYS A 83 -7.86 -1.77 -13.82
CA LYS A 83 -7.51 -0.36 -14.00
C LYS A 83 -6.03 -0.06 -13.78
N ILE A 84 -5.30 -0.99 -13.14
CA ILE A 84 -3.87 -0.85 -12.84
C ILE A 84 -3.07 -1.37 -14.03
N LYS A 85 -2.09 -0.59 -14.47
CA LYS A 85 -1.15 -1.01 -15.52
C LYS A 85 -0.29 -2.17 -15.01
N THR A 86 -0.35 -3.33 -15.67
CA THR A 86 0.60 -4.42 -15.41
C THR A 86 1.86 -4.22 -16.26
N LEU A 87 3.01 -4.00 -15.62
CA LEU A 87 4.31 -3.90 -16.30
C LEU A 87 4.74 -5.26 -16.85
N THR A 88 4.59 -6.30 -16.04
CA THR A 88 4.88 -7.70 -16.40
C THR A 88 4.27 -8.63 -15.36
N VAL A 89 3.94 -9.86 -15.76
CA VAL A 89 3.58 -10.94 -14.83
C VAL A 89 4.81 -11.61 -14.22
N GLU A 90 5.99 -11.36 -14.79
CA GLU A 90 7.28 -11.86 -14.33
C GLU A 90 7.97 -10.86 -13.39
N ILE A 91 9.26 -11.10 -13.12
CA ILE A 91 10.14 -10.15 -12.43
C ILE A 91 10.39 -8.93 -13.34
N PRO A 92 10.12 -7.69 -12.90
CA PRO A 92 10.33 -6.48 -13.71
C PRO A 92 11.81 -6.05 -13.78
N THR A 93 12.12 -5.11 -14.66
CA THR A 93 13.40 -4.37 -14.65
C THR A 93 13.29 -3.08 -13.84
N LEU A 94 14.41 -2.57 -13.31
CA LEU A 94 14.46 -1.29 -12.59
C LEU A 94 13.96 -0.15 -13.47
N GLU A 95 14.38 -0.09 -14.74
CA GLU A 95 14.00 0.97 -15.67
C GLU A 95 12.49 1.00 -15.90
N SER A 96 11.84 -0.16 -15.97
CA SER A 96 10.38 -0.24 -16.15
C SER A 96 9.62 0.31 -14.93
N VAL A 97 10.16 0.10 -13.74
CA VAL A 97 9.64 0.63 -12.47
C VAL A 97 9.85 2.14 -12.40
N LEU A 98 11.08 2.62 -12.62
CA LEU A 98 11.43 4.04 -12.56
C LEU A 98 10.70 4.87 -13.62
N ALA A 99 10.45 4.30 -14.81
CA ALA A 99 9.69 4.97 -15.86
C ALA A 99 8.23 5.31 -15.46
N GLN A 100 7.71 4.76 -14.36
CA GLN A 100 6.40 5.15 -13.84
C GLN A 100 6.46 6.35 -12.89
N ASN A 101 7.65 6.88 -12.59
CA ASN A 101 7.90 7.93 -11.59
C ASN A 101 7.18 7.65 -10.26
N PRO A 102 7.46 6.52 -9.58
CA PRO A 102 6.86 6.22 -8.29
C PRO A 102 7.42 7.12 -7.17
N ASP A 103 6.63 7.32 -6.12
CA ASP A 103 7.11 7.81 -4.82
C ASP A 103 7.22 6.68 -3.78
N PHE A 104 6.65 5.51 -4.08
CA PHE A 104 6.72 4.33 -3.22
C PHE A 104 6.70 3.03 -4.03
N VAL A 105 7.60 2.13 -3.67
CA VAL A 105 7.74 0.81 -4.31
C VAL A 105 7.71 -0.28 -3.23
N PRO A 106 6.52 -0.71 -2.77
CA PRO A 106 6.39 -1.84 -1.88
C PRO A 106 6.63 -3.14 -2.64
N ALA A 107 7.32 -4.08 -1.99
CA ALA A 107 7.67 -5.36 -2.59
C ALA A 107 7.30 -6.53 -1.69
N GLN A 108 6.74 -7.57 -2.30
CA GLN A 108 6.33 -8.82 -1.65
C GLN A 108 7.49 -9.56 -0.96
N SER A 109 8.72 -9.44 -1.48
CA SER A 109 9.87 -10.24 -1.05
C SER A 109 11.21 -9.56 -1.39
N PRO A 110 12.29 -9.83 -0.61
CA PRO A 110 13.65 -9.40 -0.93
C PRO A 110 14.17 -9.82 -2.31
N LEU A 111 13.56 -10.82 -2.95
CA LEU A 111 13.86 -11.18 -4.34
C LEU A 111 13.61 -10.00 -5.30
N LEU A 112 12.53 -9.24 -5.08
CA LEU A 112 12.12 -8.13 -5.92
C LEU A 112 12.75 -6.81 -5.47
N LEU A 113 13.05 -6.68 -4.17
CA LEU A 113 13.67 -5.47 -3.60
C LEU A 113 14.44 -5.82 -2.33
N GLY A 114 15.76 -5.96 -2.47
CA GLY A 114 16.62 -6.42 -1.40
C GLY A 114 18.10 -6.42 -1.79
N PRO A 115 19.03 -6.68 -0.86
CA PRO A 115 20.47 -6.59 -1.12
C PRO A 115 20.95 -7.46 -2.29
N GLU A 116 20.39 -8.66 -2.41
CA GLU A 116 20.70 -9.65 -3.45
C GLU A 116 19.72 -9.61 -4.64
N SER A 117 18.80 -8.64 -4.67
CA SER A 117 17.84 -8.53 -5.77
C SER A 117 18.55 -8.16 -7.06
N LYS A 118 18.15 -8.82 -8.15
CA LYS A 118 18.55 -8.46 -9.52
C LYS A 118 17.65 -7.38 -10.14
N VAL A 119 16.59 -6.98 -9.44
CA VAL A 119 15.67 -5.92 -9.88
C VAL A 119 16.15 -4.59 -9.33
N ALA A 120 16.08 -4.43 -8.01
CA ALA A 120 16.36 -3.15 -7.35
C ALA A 120 16.88 -3.39 -5.93
N LYS A 121 17.79 -2.54 -5.49
CA LYS A 121 18.16 -2.35 -4.10
C LYS A 121 17.43 -1.12 -3.55
N ARG A 122 17.26 -1.03 -2.24
CA ARG A 122 16.65 0.16 -1.59
C ARG A 122 17.36 1.45 -1.98
N GLN A 123 18.69 1.39 -2.09
CA GLN A 123 19.53 2.54 -2.47
C GLN A 123 19.20 3.08 -3.86
N ASP A 124 18.76 2.23 -4.79
CA ASP A 124 18.39 2.62 -6.15
C ASP A 124 17.13 3.48 -6.19
N LEU A 125 16.36 3.52 -5.08
CA LEU A 125 15.11 4.25 -4.94
C LEU A 125 15.18 5.41 -3.93
N LEU A 126 16.36 5.72 -3.38
CA LEU A 126 16.50 6.84 -2.43
C LEU A 126 16.26 8.22 -3.08
N THR A 127 16.26 8.28 -4.40
CA THR A 127 15.99 9.50 -5.18
C THR A 127 14.52 9.68 -5.53
N LEU A 128 13.65 8.74 -5.15
CA LEU A 128 12.20 8.96 -5.26
C LEU A 128 11.84 10.12 -4.33
N VAL A 129 11.19 11.14 -4.90
CA VAL A 129 10.94 12.45 -4.26
C VAL A 129 9.55 12.49 -3.64
#